data_AF-A0A9P8T068-F1
#
_entry.id   AF-A0A9P8T068-F1
#
_cell.length_a   1.000
_cell.length_b   1.000
_cell.length_c   1.000
_cell.angle_alpha   90.00
_cell.angle_beta   90.00
_cell.angle_gamma   90.00
#
_symmetry.space_group_name_H-M   'P 1'
#
loop_
_entity.id
_entity.type
_entity.pdbx_description
1 polymer ?
#
loop_
_entity_poly.entity_id
_entity_poly.type
_entity_poly.pdbx_seq_one_letter_code
_entity_poly.pdbx_strand_id
1 'polypeptide(L)'
;MKSVVFLPLKRTSHSEALIKEATKDTRWGPTTAELNQLSRLSNHPRDLGLITKELSRKLRSKSPIQIHKALSIVLYMLQTSSSEFVSWLTMNQYSIRTLREYQIDTRRKHVEDAQLAFNIRNKASEILRLLENRELLRQKRQEFITFREEMKLPTPRSSLDMPSRSSFTGERNCKSLEINRADLFRELDACSSSSDEERERRGSMLSNILELEEEVNHFEPRSTRT
;
A
#
# COMPACT_ATOMS: atom_id res chain seq x y z
N MET A 1 -21.19 -26.30 41.64
CA MET A 1 -19.74 -26.02 41.50
C MET A 1 -19.41 -25.99 40.02
N LYS A 2 -19.13 -24.81 39.43
CA LYS A 2 -18.76 -24.71 38.01
C LYS A 2 -17.29 -25.13 37.88
N SER A 3 -17.02 -26.23 37.17
CA SER A 3 -15.64 -26.65 36.89
C SER A 3 -14.96 -25.58 36.04
N VAL A 4 -13.96 -24.92 36.60
CA VAL A 4 -13.11 -24.02 35.82
C VAL A 4 -12.27 -24.92 34.92
N VAL A 5 -12.62 -24.97 33.65
CA VAL A 5 -11.87 -25.70 32.64
C VAL A 5 -10.55 -24.97 32.45
N PHE A 6 -9.48 -25.51 33.04
CA PHE A 6 -8.12 -24.98 32.88
C PHE A 6 -7.67 -25.28 31.44
N LEU A 7 -8.01 -24.39 30.52
CA LEU A 7 -7.44 -24.40 29.18
C LEU A 7 -5.93 -24.22 29.32
N PRO A 8 -5.10 -25.15 28.82
CA PRO A 8 -3.66 -25.06 28.97
C PRO A 8 -3.19 -23.75 28.33
N LEU A 9 -2.53 -22.90 29.12
CA LEU A 9 -1.84 -21.71 28.66
C LEU A 9 -0.74 -22.16 27.69
N LYS A 10 -1.09 -22.20 26.40
CA LYS A 10 -0.13 -22.49 25.34
C LYS A 10 0.89 -21.36 25.34
N ARG A 11 2.06 -21.60 25.94
CA ARG A 11 3.18 -20.65 25.92
C ARG A 11 3.64 -20.50 24.48
N THR A 12 3.25 -19.41 23.84
CA THR A 12 3.72 -19.04 22.49
C THR A 12 5.10 -18.41 22.61
N SER A 13 6.02 -18.78 21.72
CA SER A 13 7.31 -18.10 21.62
C SER A 13 7.13 -16.61 21.27
N HIS A 14 8.10 -15.77 21.62
CA HIS A 14 8.08 -14.33 21.27
C HIS A 14 7.90 -14.11 19.76
N SER A 15 8.64 -14.86 18.94
CA SER A 15 8.53 -14.84 17.48
C SER A 15 7.14 -15.23 16.99
N GLU A 16 6.53 -16.25 17.61
CA GLU A 16 5.19 -16.74 17.30
C GLU A 16 4.09 -15.74 17.71
N ALA A 17 4.22 -15.09 18.87
CA ALA A 17 3.29 -14.07 19.33
C ALA A 17 3.34 -12.84 18.41
N LEU A 18 4.55 -12.40 18.05
CA LEU A 18 4.77 -11.25 17.19
C LEU A 18 4.20 -11.44 15.78
N ILE A 19 4.45 -12.60 15.14
CA ILE A 19 3.89 -12.86 13.81
C ILE A 19 2.36 -12.96 13.84
N LYS A 20 1.78 -13.50 14.93
CA LYS A 20 0.33 -13.57 15.11
C LYS A 20 -0.30 -12.20 15.27
N GLU A 21 0.33 -11.29 16.00
CA GLU A 21 -0.15 -9.91 16.15
C GLU A 21 -0.03 -9.15 14.82
N ALA A 22 1.14 -9.23 14.15
CA ALA A 22 1.37 -8.58 12.87
C ALA A 22 0.42 -9.07 11.75
N THR A 23 -0.09 -10.31 11.86
CA THR A 23 -1.04 -10.93 10.90
C THR A 23 -2.46 -11.08 11.46
N LYS A 24 -2.78 -10.35 12.52
CA LYS A 24 -4.14 -10.27 13.07
C LYS A 24 -5.08 -9.61 12.06
N ASP A 25 -6.35 -9.97 12.12
CA ASP A 25 -7.38 -9.46 11.22
C ASP A 25 -7.81 -8.04 11.60
N THR A 26 -6.93 -7.07 11.35
CA THR A 26 -7.19 -5.65 11.59
C THR A 26 -6.98 -4.89 10.28
N ARG A 27 -7.71 -3.78 10.07
CA ARG A 27 -7.66 -3.03 8.81
C ARG A 27 -6.33 -2.30 8.57
N TRP A 28 -5.58 -2.01 9.63
CA TRP A 28 -4.23 -1.43 9.57
C TRP A 28 -3.18 -2.51 9.29
N GLY A 29 -2.22 -2.19 8.42
CA GLY A 29 -1.11 -3.08 8.07
C GLY A 29 -0.16 -3.34 9.25
N PRO A 30 0.79 -4.30 9.10
CA PRO A 30 1.83 -4.53 10.10
C PRO A 30 2.68 -3.26 10.26
N THR A 31 3.04 -2.95 11.49
CA THR A 31 3.85 -1.77 11.81
C THR A 31 5.30 -2.00 11.36
N THR A 32 5.98 -0.95 10.90
CA THR A 32 7.40 -1.05 10.52
C THR A 32 8.28 -1.60 11.65
N ALA A 33 7.95 -1.33 12.91
CA ALA A 33 8.64 -1.91 14.07
C ALA A 33 8.49 -3.44 14.14
N GLU A 34 7.27 -3.97 13.92
CA GLU A 34 7.00 -5.41 13.91
C GLU A 34 7.74 -6.11 12.77
N LEU A 35 7.75 -5.51 11.57
CA LEU A 35 8.47 -6.01 10.41
C LEU A 35 9.99 -6.10 10.67
N ASN A 36 10.57 -5.04 11.25
CA ASN A 36 11.98 -5.02 11.62
C ASN A 36 12.31 -6.10 12.66
N GLN A 37 11.47 -6.24 13.68
CA GLN A 37 11.66 -7.23 14.73
C GLN A 37 11.57 -8.66 14.17
N LEU A 38 10.58 -8.95 13.31
CA LEU A 38 10.46 -10.23 12.61
C LEU A 38 11.68 -10.54 11.74
N SER A 39 12.15 -9.54 10.98
CA SER A 39 13.35 -9.70 10.14
C SER A 39 14.59 -10.03 10.96
N ARG A 40 14.80 -9.37 12.12
CA ARG A 40 15.90 -9.70 13.03
C ARG A 40 15.80 -11.13 13.58
N LEU A 41 14.61 -11.53 14.02
CA LEU A 41 14.38 -12.89 14.55
C LEU A 41 14.55 -13.97 13.47
N SER A 42 14.30 -13.63 12.21
CA SER A 42 14.45 -14.57 11.07
C SER A 42 15.88 -15.06 10.84
N ASN A 43 16.88 -14.42 11.44
CA ASN A 43 18.28 -14.87 11.37
C ASN A 43 18.55 -16.10 12.26
N HIS A 44 17.65 -16.43 13.19
CA HIS A 44 17.75 -17.63 14.00
C HIS A 44 16.88 -18.75 13.41
N PRO A 45 17.43 -19.94 13.12
CA PRO A 45 16.71 -21.00 12.41
C PRO A 45 15.48 -21.50 13.18
N ARG A 46 15.56 -21.55 14.52
CA ARG A 46 14.42 -21.90 15.38
C ARG A 46 13.24 -20.92 15.21
N ASP A 47 13.52 -19.63 15.26
CA ASP A 47 12.49 -18.58 15.14
C ASP A 47 11.97 -18.48 13.71
N LEU A 48 12.85 -18.63 12.72
CA LEU A 48 12.47 -18.71 11.32
C LEU A 48 11.46 -19.85 11.08
N GLY A 49 11.67 -21.02 11.68
CA GLY A 49 10.73 -22.14 11.59
C GLY A 49 9.33 -21.82 12.15
N LEU A 50 9.26 -21.04 13.24
CA LEU A 50 7.99 -20.61 13.82
C LEU A 50 7.30 -19.54 12.96
N ILE A 51 8.07 -18.56 12.47
CA ILE A 51 7.58 -17.47 11.62
C ILE A 51 7.04 -18.03 10.30
N THR A 52 7.82 -18.87 9.62
CA THR A 52 7.44 -19.48 8.34
C THR A 52 6.22 -20.40 8.49
N LYS A 53 6.12 -21.15 9.58
CA LYS A 53 4.94 -21.96 9.91
C LYS A 53 3.67 -21.11 10.01
N GLU A 54 3.70 -20.02 10.78
CA GLU A 54 2.56 -19.11 10.91
C GLU A 54 2.25 -18.38 9.59
N LEU A 55 3.27 -17.93 8.85
CA LEU A 55 3.09 -17.33 7.52
C LEU A 55 2.39 -18.29 6.55
N SER A 56 2.81 -19.56 6.50
CA SER A 56 2.19 -20.56 5.63
C SER A 56 0.69 -20.72 5.89
N ARG A 57 0.29 -20.65 7.17
CA ARG A 57 -1.10 -20.73 7.60
C ARG A 57 -1.88 -19.48 7.19
N LYS A 58 -1.26 -18.30 7.27
CA LYS A 58 -1.88 -17.02 6.91
C LYS A 58 -2.04 -16.82 5.41
N LEU A 59 -1.09 -17.30 4.61
CA LEU A 59 -1.19 -17.29 3.14
C LEU A 59 -2.36 -18.16 2.63
N ARG A 60 -2.75 -19.20 3.37
CA ARG A 60 -3.92 -20.05 3.10
C ARG A 60 -5.17 -19.66 3.91
N SER A 61 -5.18 -18.46 4.50
CA SER A 61 -6.32 -18.01 5.30
C SER A 61 -7.56 -17.75 4.44
N LYS A 62 -8.74 -17.77 5.06
CA LYS A 62 -9.99 -17.32 4.42
C LYS A 62 -10.14 -15.80 4.45
N SER A 63 -9.44 -15.11 5.35
CA SER A 63 -9.53 -13.66 5.49
C SER A 63 -8.59 -12.98 4.50
N PRO A 64 -9.09 -12.15 3.55
CA PRO A 64 -8.26 -11.47 2.57
C PRO A 64 -7.28 -10.48 3.22
N ILE A 65 -7.67 -9.87 4.35
CA ILE A 65 -6.80 -8.98 5.14
C ILE A 65 -5.59 -9.76 5.67
N GLN A 66 -5.82 -10.96 6.22
CA GLN A 66 -4.72 -11.79 6.72
C GLN A 66 -3.75 -12.21 5.61
N ILE A 67 -4.27 -12.56 4.43
CA ILE A 67 -3.45 -12.90 3.26
C ILE A 67 -2.62 -11.67 2.85
N HIS A 68 -3.25 -10.50 2.71
CA HIS A 68 -2.58 -9.27 2.31
C HIS A 68 -1.46 -8.86 3.27
N LYS A 69 -1.68 -9.00 4.58
CA LYS A 69 -0.65 -8.75 5.59
C LYS A 69 0.48 -9.77 5.52
N ALA A 70 0.17 -11.06 5.37
CA ALA A 70 1.18 -12.09 5.21
C ALA A 70 2.07 -11.83 3.99
N LEU A 71 1.49 -11.46 2.84
CA LEU A 71 2.25 -11.07 1.65
C LEU A 71 3.13 -9.84 1.88
N SER A 72 2.65 -8.87 2.67
CA SER A 72 3.43 -7.68 3.02
C SER A 72 4.66 -8.03 3.87
N ILE A 73 4.50 -8.95 4.82
CA ILE A 73 5.62 -9.47 5.63
C ILE A 73 6.60 -10.25 4.74
N VAL A 74 6.10 -11.11 3.85
CA VAL A 74 6.95 -11.87 2.91
C VAL A 74 7.79 -10.94 2.03
N LEU A 75 7.19 -9.89 1.47
CA LEU A 75 7.89 -8.93 0.63
C LEU A 75 8.99 -8.19 1.40
N TYR A 76 8.70 -7.77 2.63
CA TYR A 76 9.69 -7.12 3.49
C TYR A 76 10.83 -8.06 3.87
N MET A 77 10.50 -9.30 4.22
CA MET A 77 11.50 -10.32 4.58
C MET A 77 12.36 -10.68 3.37
N LEU A 78 11.82 -10.80 2.16
CA LEU A 78 12.61 -11.01 0.95
C LEU A 78 13.74 -9.99 0.78
N GLN A 79 13.50 -8.74 1.16
CA GLN A 79 14.48 -7.66 1.08
C GLN A 79 15.48 -7.63 2.24
N THR A 80 15.16 -8.23 3.39
CA THR A 80 15.93 -8.03 4.64
C THR A 80 16.48 -9.29 5.28
N SER A 81 15.88 -10.45 5.03
CA SER A 81 16.17 -11.70 5.75
C SER A 81 17.31 -12.50 5.11
N SER A 82 17.71 -13.54 5.83
CA SER A 82 18.68 -14.55 5.39
C SER A 82 18.25 -15.29 4.12
N SER A 83 19.22 -15.95 3.46
CA SER A 83 18.99 -16.80 2.29
C SER A 83 18.10 -18.01 2.59
N GLU A 84 18.06 -18.45 3.85
CA GLU A 84 17.22 -19.58 4.30
C GLU A 84 15.72 -19.28 4.11
N PHE A 85 15.28 -18.05 4.39
CA PHE A 85 13.90 -17.63 4.13
C PHE A 85 13.57 -17.67 2.63
N VAL A 86 14.52 -17.26 1.77
CA VAL A 86 14.36 -17.30 0.31
C VAL A 86 14.21 -18.75 -0.16
N SER A 87 15.04 -19.66 0.36
CA SER A 87 14.96 -21.09 0.07
C SER A 87 13.58 -21.68 0.46
N TRP A 88 13.12 -21.39 1.67
CA TRP A 88 11.78 -21.78 2.11
C TRP A 88 10.67 -21.23 1.19
N LEU A 89 10.80 -19.98 0.75
CA LEU A 89 9.81 -19.35 -0.12
C LEU A 89 9.79 -19.99 -1.51
N THR A 90 10.95 -20.34 -2.07
CA THR A 90 11.06 -21.09 -3.32
C THR A 90 10.38 -22.45 -3.21
N MET A 91 10.55 -23.18 -2.10
CA MET A 91 9.88 -24.46 -1.87
C MET A 91 8.35 -24.32 -1.76
N ASN A 92 7.87 -23.20 -1.23
CA ASN A 92 6.45 -22.93 -1.01
C ASN A 92 5.82 -22.00 -2.07
N GLN A 93 6.51 -21.76 -3.19
CA GLN A 93 6.10 -20.76 -4.18
C GLN A 93 4.69 -21.00 -4.75
N TYR A 94 4.22 -22.25 -4.77
CA TYR A 94 2.89 -22.60 -5.26
C TYR A 94 1.79 -21.87 -4.49
N SER A 95 1.94 -21.74 -3.16
CA SER A 95 0.96 -21.02 -2.33
C SER A 95 0.83 -19.56 -2.78
N ILE A 96 1.93 -18.92 -3.17
CA ILE A 96 1.93 -17.53 -3.67
C ILE A 96 1.41 -17.47 -5.11
N ARG A 97 1.76 -18.45 -5.95
CA ARG A 97 1.32 -18.52 -7.34
C ARG A 97 -0.21 -18.53 -7.47
N THR A 98 -0.90 -19.25 -6.58
CA THR A 98 -2.37 -19.26 -6.55
C THR A 98 -2.99 -17.89 -6.22
N LEU A 99 -2.25 -16.97 -5.60
CA LEU A 99 -2.74 -15.65 -5.21
C LEU A 99 -2.65 -14.60 -6.35
N ARG A 100 -2.03 -14.95 -7.50
CA ARG A 100 -1.96 -14.04 -8.67
C ARG A 100 -3.32 -13.75 -9.29
N GLU A 101 -4.23 -14.71 -9.21
CA GLU A 101 -5.60 -14.62 -9.74
C GLU A 101 -6.61 -14.53 -8.60
N TYR A 102 -6.17 -14.08 -7.42
CA TYR A 102 -7.02 -14.00 -6.24
C TYR A 102 -8.22 -13.08 -6.46
N GLN A 103 -9.40 -13.60 -6.14
CA GLN A 103 -10.68 -12.90 -6.21
C GLN A 103 -11.39 -13.03 -4.86
N ILE A 104 -12.14 -11.99 -4.51
CA ILE A 104 -12.97 -11.99 -3.30
C ILE A 104 -14.43 -12.14 -3.75
N ASP A 105 -15.04 -13.28 -3.42
CA ASP A 105 -16.43 -13.58 -3.71
C ASP A 105 -17.37 -12.69 -2.89
N THR A 106 -17.71 -11.52 -3.42
CA THR A 106 -18.60 -10.57 -2.75
C THR A 106 -19.92 -10.43 -3.51
N ARG A 107 -21.03 -10.82 -2.87
CA ARG A 107 -22.40 -10.53 -3.35
C ARG A 107 -22.74 -9.04 -3.29
N ARG A 108 -22.01 -8.28 -2.45
CA ARG A 108 -22.04 -6.82 -2.41
C ARG A 108 -20.63 -6.33 -2.66
N LYS A 109 -20.33 -5.91 -3.89
CA LYS A 109 -19.01 -5.38 -4.27
C LYS A 109 -18.75 -4.06 -3.56
N HIS A 110 -18.14 -4.10 -2.37
CA HIS A 110 -17.52 -2.89 -1.82
C HIS A 110 -16.25 -2.59 -2.61
N VAL A 111 -16.06 -1.33 -2.99
CA VAL A 111 -14.86 -0.87 -3.73
C VAL A 111 -13.58 -1.22 -2.98
N GLU A 112 -13.62 -1.20 -1.64
CA GLU A 112 -12.50 -1.58 -0.77
C GLU A 112 -12.03 -3.04 -0.98
N ASP A 113 -12.96 -3.98 -1.18
CA ASP A 113 -12.64 -5.40 -1.38
C ASP A 113 -11.99 -5.61 -2.75
N ALA A 114 -12.45 -4.90 -3.78
CA ALA A 114 -11.84 -4.93 -5.11
C ALA A 114 -10.39 -4.42 -5.06
N GLN A 115 -10.15 -3.33 -4.34
CA GLN A 115 -8.80 -2.77 -4.16
C GLN A 115 -7.91 -3.73 -3.36
N LEU A 116 -8.44 -4.37 -2.31
CA LEU A 116 -7.70 -5.35 -1.52
C LEU A 116 -7.29 -6.56 -2.38
N ALA A 117 -8.21 -7.09 -3.19
CA ALA A 117 -7.91 -8.17 -4.13
C ALA A 117 -6.83 -7.76 -5.15
N PHE A 118 -6.90 -6.54 -5.69
CA PHE A 118 -5.86 -5.99 -6.57
C PHE A 118 -4.49 -5.92 -5.87
N ASN A 119 -4.44 -5.40 -4.64
CA ASN A 119 -3.21 -5.31 -3.86
C ASN A 119 -2.58 -6.69 -3.58
N ILE A 120 -3.41 -7.70 -3.27
CA ILE A 120 -2.97 -9.09 -3.08
C ILE A 120 -2.32 -9.62 -4.37
N ARG A 121 -2.99 -9.44 -5.51
CA ARG A 121 -2.49 -9.90 -6.82
C ARG A 121 -1.18 -9.24 -7.23
N ASN A 122 -1.05 -7.92 -7.00
CA ASN A 122 0.17 -7.17 -7.29
C ASN A 122 1.33 -7.65 -6.43
N LYS A 123 1.13 -7.78 -5.12
CA LYS A 123 2.17 -8.27 -4.20
C LYS A 123 2.59 -9.70 -4.53
N ALA A 124 1.64 -10.58 -4.84
CA ALA A 124 1.94 -11.94 -5.24
C ALA A 124 2.77 -11.99 -6.53
N SER A 125 2.42 -11.19 -7.53
CA SER A 125 3.16 -11.08 -8.79
C SER A 125 4.57 -10.50 -8.57
N GLU A 126 4.71 -9.49 -7.73
CA GLU A 126 6.01 -8.91 -7.36
C GLU A 126 6.91 -9.93 -6.68
N ILE A 127 6.39 -10.67 -5.69
CA ILE A 127 7.14 -11.73 -5.00
C ILE A 127 7.65 -12.78 -5.97
N LEU A 128 6.81 -13.25 -6.89
CA LEU A 128 7.21 -14.26 -7.88
C LEU A 128 8.27 -13.72 -8.84
N ARG A 129 8.13 -12.46 -9.30
CA ARG A 129 9.14 -11.80 -10.13
C ARG A 129 10.50 -11.72 -9.43
N LEU A 130 10.52 -11.46 -8.13
CA LEU A 130 11.74 -11.42 -7.33
C LEU A 130 12.35 -12.81 -7.10
N LEU A 131 11.52 -13.87 -7.03
CA LEU A 131 12.00 -15.24 -6.88
C LEU A 131 12.59 -15.79 -8.19
N GLU A 132 12.03 -15.42 -9.33
CA GLU A 132 12.49 -15.84 -10.66
C GLU A 132 13.84 -15.19 -11.02
N ASN A 133 14.04 -13.92 -10.65
CA ASN A 133 15.25 -13.18 -10.98
C ASN A 133 16.08 -12.82 -9.75
N ARG A 134 17.13 -13.62 -9.51
CA ARG A 134 18.06 -13.42 -8.38
C ARG A 134 18.84 -12.11 -8.45
N GLU A 135 19.20 -11.63 -9.63
CA GLU A 135 19.91 -10.36 -9.78
C GLU A 135 19.00 -9.19 -9.42
N LEU A 136 17.74 -9.23 -9.85
CA LEU A 136 16.75 -8.24 -9.46
C LEU A 136 16.53 -8.22 -7.94
N LEU A 137 16.47 -9.39 -7.30
CA LEU A 137 16.37 -9.49 -5.85
C LEU A 137 17.60 -8.86 -5.17
N ARG A 138 18.81 -9.13 -5.67
CA ARG A 138 20.05 -8.55 -5.14
C ARG A 138 20.04 -7.02 -5.24
N GLN A 139 19.66 -6.48 -6.40
CA GLN A 139 19.50 -5.04 -6.61
C GLN A 139 18.49 -4.45 -5.63
N LYS A 140 17.32 -5.07 -5.47
CA LYS A 140 16.29 -4.61 -4.54
C LYS A 140 16.73 -4.61 -3.08
N ARG A 141 17.54 -5.59 -2.67
CA ARG A 141 18.16 -5.61 -1.33
C ARG A 141 19.12 -4.45 -1.15
N GLN A 142 19.96 -4.17 -2.16
CA GLN A 142 20.90 -3.05 -2.11
C GLN A 142 20.17 -1.70 -2.05
N GLU A 143 19.19 -1.48 -2.93
CA GLU A 143 18.32 -0.29 -2.91
C GLU A 143 17.66 -0.09 -1.55
N PHE A 144 17.15 -1.17 -0.95
CA PHE A 144 16.49 -1.12 0.35
C PHE A 144 17.47 -0.73 1.48
N ILE A 145 18.71 -1.24 1.45
CA ILE A 145 19.74 -0.87 2.43
C ILE A 145 20.08 0.61 2.30
N THR A 146 20.38 1.08 1.08
CA THR A 146 20.72 2.48 0.81
C THR A 146 19.60 3.41 1.26
N PHE A 147 18.36 3.12 0.86
CA PHE A 147 17.18 3.90 1.26
C PHE A 147 17.02 3.99 2.80
N ARG A 148 17.26 2.88 3.50
CA ARG A 148 17.21 2.87 4.97
C ARG A 148 18.34 3.62 5.63
N GLU A 149 19.50 3.71 5.00
CA GLU A 149 20.61 4.52 5.48
C GLU A 149 20.32 6.00 5.27
N GLU A 150 19.82 6.39 4.09
CA GLU A 150 19.37 7.75 3.78
C GLU A 150 18.29 8.24 4.75
N MET A 151 17.30 7.39 5.08
CA MET A 151 16.25 7.72 6.05
C MET A 151 16.74 7.90 7.49
N LYS A 152 17.91 7.35 7.86
CA LYS A 152 18.51 7.54 9.19
C LYS A 152 19.33 8.82 9.28
N LEU A 153 19.77 9.36 8.15
CA LEU A 153 20.48 10.62 8.12
C LEU A 153 19.49 11.74 8.42
N PRO A 154 19.84 12.72 9.27
CA PRO A 154 19.06 13.94 9.36
C PRO A 154 18.97 14.54 7.97
N THR A 155 17.74 14.78 7.49
CA THR A 155 17.55 15.53 6.26
C THR A 155 18.31 16.84 6.41
N PRO A 156 19.25 17.17 5.50
CA PRO A 156 19.83 18.50 5.50
C PRO A 156 18.66 19.47 5.42
N ARG A 157 18.45 20.28 6.47
CA ARG A 157 17.60 21.47 6.37
C ARG A 157 18.15 22.31 5.22
N SER A 158 17.46 22.28 4.08
CA SER A 158 17.44 23.30 3.03
C SER A 158 18.70 24.19 2.86
N SER A 159 19.44 23.92 1.79
CA SER A 159 19.62 24.82 0.63
C SER A 159 20.40 26.14 0.72
N LEU A 160 21.36 26.38 1.62
CA LEU A 160 22.16 27.62 1.53
C LEU A 160 23.68 27.51 1.49
N ASP A 161 24.27 26.32 1.65
CA ASP A 161 25.73 26.18 1.49
C ASP A 161 26.09 24.90 0.74
N MET A 162 26.29 25.03 -0.57
CA MET A 162 27.13 24.09 -1.30
C MET A 162 28.11 24.89 -2.18
N PRO A 163 29.43 24.83 -1.92
CA PRO A 163 30.40 25.38 -2.84
C PRO A 163 30.38 24.56 -4.13
N SER A 164 30.31 25.25 -5.27
CA SER A 164 30.35 24.68 -6.63
C SER A 164 31.48 23.67 -6.77
N ARG A 165 31.15 22.38 -6.72
CA ARG A 165 32.08 21.30 -7.06
C ARG A 165 31.82 20.89 -8.49
N SER A 166 32.68 21.36 -9.36
CA SER A 166 32.77 20.98 -10.76
C SER A 166 33.01 19.47 -10.92
N SER A 167 32.38 18.92 -11.97
CA SER A 167 32.75 17.71 -12.71
C SER A 167 32.80 16.37 -11.95
N PHE A 168 31.66 15.68 -11.94
CA PHE A 168 31.63 14.21 -12.01
C PHE A 168 30.67 13.78 -13.12
N THR A 169 31.23 13.44 -14.28
CA THR A 169 30.55 12.70 -15.34
C THR A 169 30.32 11.27 -14.86
N GLY A 170 29.08 10.97 -14.51
CA GLY A 170 28.64 9.63 -14.20
C GLY A 170 27.12 9.64 -14.19
N GLU A 171 26.53 9.10 -15.25
CA GLU A 171 25.09 8.91 -15.43
C GLU A 171 24.52 8.09 -14.27
N ARG A 172 24.16 8.78 -13.20
CA ARG A 172 23.18 8.29 -12.24
C ARG A 172 21.83 8.47 -12.89
N ASN A 173 21.27 7.38 -13.41
CA ASN A 173 19.84 7.27 -13.71
C ASN A 173 19.04 7.23 -12.39
N CYS A 174 19.19 8.29 -11.59
CA CYS A 174 18.23 8.67 -10.59
C CYS A 174 17.27 9.59 -11.34
N LYS A 175 16.01 9.18 -11.53
CA LYS A 175 14.95 10.12 -11.88
C LYS A 175 14.78 11.06 -10.69
N SER A 176 15.68 12.03 -10.58
CA SER A 176 15.46 13.24 -9.81
C SER A 176 14.14 13.78 -10.32
N LEU A 177 13.13 13.81 -9.46
CA LEU A 177 11.92 14.57 -9.73
C LEU A 177 12.33 16.05 -9.70
N GLU A 178 13.03 16.51 -10.74
CA GLU A 178 13.04 17.90 -11.14
C GLU A 178 11.65 18.19 -11.72
N ILE A 179 10.65 18.13 -10.86
CA ILE A 179 9.38 18.78 -11.11
C ILE A 179 9.74 20.25 -11.07
N ASN A 180 9.78 20.87 -12.25
CA ASN A 180 10.00 22.30 -12.36
C ASN A 180 8.92 22.98 -11.52
N ARG A 181 9.32 23.63 -10.41
CA ARG A 181 8.36 24.26 -9.49
C ARG A 181 7.43 25.21 -10.23
N ALA A 182 7.91 25.84 -11.30
CA ALA A 182 7.12 26.71 -12.17
C ALA A 182 6.00 25.97 -12.91
N ASP A 183 6.22 24.73 -13.35
CA ASP A 183 5.19 23.94 -14.04
C ASP A 183 4.13 23.44 -13.06
N LEU A 184 4.54 23.03 -11.85
CA LEU A 184 3.60 22.62 -10.80
C LEU A 184 2.72 23.79 -10.32
N PHE A 185 3.27 25.00 -10.20
CA PHE A 185 2.49 26.20 -9.89
C PHE A 185 1.51 26.55 -11.01
N ARG A 186 1.94 26.43 -12.28
CA ARG A 186 1.08 26.69 -13.44
C ARG A 186 -0.09 25.72 -13.54
N GLU A 187 0.14 24.46 -13.20
CA GLU A 187 -0.90 23.41 -13.24
C GLU A 187 -1.91 23.55 -12.09
N LEU A 188 -1.47 24.08 -10.94
CA LEU A 188 -2.33 24.43 -9.81
C LEU A 188 -3.19 25.68 -10.08
N ASP A 189 -2.62 26.68 -10.74
CA ASP A 189 -3.34 27.88 -11.20
C ASP A 189 -4.36 27.51 -12.30
N ALA A 190 -4.02 26.61 -13.21
CA ALA A 190 -4.94 26.12 -14.25
C ALA A 190 -6.13 25.30 -13.69
N CYS A 191 -5.92 24.54 -12.60
CA CYS A 191 -7.02 23.87 -11.88
C CYS A 191 -7.88 24.85 -11.07
N SER A 192 -7.32 25.97 -10.63
CA SER A 192 -8.07 27.02 -9.95
C SER A 192 -8.95 27.80 -10.93
N SER A 193 -8.42 28.13 -12.13
CA SER A 193 -9.20 28.80 -13.19
C SER A 193 -10.30 27.91 -13.77
N SER A 194 -10.08 26.60 -13.91
CA SER A 194 -11.12 25.68 -14.38
C SER A 194 -12.29 25.54 -13.39
N SER A 195 -12.02 25.66 -12.09
CA SER A 195 -13.03 25.62 -11.04
C SER A 195 -13.90 26.88 -11.03
N ASP A 196 -13.32 28.03 -11.34
CA ASP A 196 -14.05 29.31 -11.39
C ASP A 196 -14.88 29.46 -12.67
N GLU A 197 -14.39 29.01 -13.83
CA GLU A 197 -15.21 28.95 -15.05
C GLU A 197 -16.38 27.94 -14.93
N GLU A 198 -16.17 26.80 -14.26
CA GLU A 198 -17.23 25.81 -14.01
C GLU A 198 -18.30 26.37 -13.05
N ARG A 199 -17.89 27.18 -12.06
CA ARG A 199 -18.80 27.90 -11.15
C ARG A 199 -19.58 28.98 -11.88
N GLU A 200 -18.95 29.70 -12.80
CA GLU A 200 -19.60 30.75 -13.59
C GLU A 200 -20.58 30.15 -14.61
N ARG A 201 -20.22 29.02 -15.25
CA ARG A 201 -21.15 28.23 -16.09
C ARG A 201 -22.34 27.71 -15.29
N ARG A 202 -22.13 27.21 -14.07
CA ARG A 202 -23.22 26.78 -13.18
C ARG A 202 -24.07 27.96 -12.72
N GLY A 203 -23.46 29.12 -12.44
CA GLY A 203 -24.16 30.35 -12.09
C GLY A 203 -25.06 30.85 -13.22
N SER A 204 -24.54 30.89 -14.46
CA SER A 204 -25.31 31.27 -15.65
C SER A 204 -26.40 30.25 -15.99
N MET A 205 -26.18 28.96 -15.75
CA MET A 205 -27.22 27.95 -15.94
C MET A 205 -28.38 28.14 -14.93
N LEU A 206 -28.06 28.48 -13.68
CA LEU A 206 -29.05 28.72 -12.63
C LEU A 206 -29.80 30.05 -12.84
N SER A 207 -29.16 31.11 -13.35
CA SER A 207 -29.86 32.35 -13.69
C SER A 207 -30.86 32.13 -14.83
N ASN A 208 -30.48 31.38 -15.87
CA ASN A 208 -31.38 31.07 -16.98
C ASN A 208 -32.56 30.19 -16.54
N ILE A 209 -32.35 29.28 -15.57
CA ILE A 209 -33.43 28.46 -15.00
C ILE A 209 -34.39 29.33 -14.18
N LEU A 210 -33.88 30.27 -13.39
CA LEU A 210 -34.73 31.19 -12.60
C LEU A 210 -35.52 32.16 -13.47
N GLU A 211 -34.93 32.68 -14.57
CA GLU A 211 -35.65 33.50 -15.55
C GLU A 211 -36.79 32.71 -16.23
N LEU A 212 -36.56 31.44 -16.55
CA LEU A 212 -37.60 30.56 -17.10
C LEU A 212 -38.71 30.25 -16.07
N GLU A 213 -38.38 30.13 -14.78
CA GLU A 213 -39.37 29.96 -13.71
C GLU A 213 -40.19 31.24 -13.46
N GLU A 214 -39.61 32.44 -13.65
CA GLU A 214 -40.34 33.71 -13.61
C GLU A 214 -41.25 33.92 -14.82
N GLU A 215 -40.84 33.50 -16.02
CA GLU A 215 -41.67 33.55 -17.24
C GLU A 215 -42.86 32.58 -17.16
N VAL A 216 -42.67 31.39 -16.58
CA VAL A 216 -43.76 30.42 -16.37
C VAL A 216 -44.76 30.91 -15.32
N ASN A 217 -44.31 31.65 -14.30
CA ASN A 217 -45.19 32.20 -13.27
C ASN A 217 -45.95 33.47 -13.70
N HIS A 218 -45.57 34.12 -14.80
CA HIS A 218 -46.30 35.28 -15.36
C HIS A 218 -47.36 34.92 -16.41
N PHE A 219 -47.52 33.64 -16.74
CA PHE A 219 -48.59 33.19 -17.65
C PHE A 219 -49.89 32.92 -16.87
N GLU A 220 -50.56 33.98 -16.41
CA GLU A 220 -51.94 33.88 -15.91
C GLU A 220 -52.86 33.34 -17.01
N PRO A 221 -53.67 32.30 -16.76
CA PRO A 221 -54.71 31.89 -17.69
C PRO A 221 -55.77 33.00 -17.72
N ARG A 222 -55.96 33.62 -18.89
CA ARG A 222 -57.10 34.51 -19.15
C ARG A 222 -58.38 33.77 -18.75
N SER A 223 -58.98 34.26 -17.66
CA SER A 223 -60.31 33.92 -17.17
C SER A 223 -61.32 33.89 -18.32
N THR A 224 -61.84 32.71 -18.65
CA THR A 224 -63.07 32.56 -19.41
C THR A 224 -64.24 33.01 -18.54
N ARG A 225 -64.71 34.25 -18.76
CA ARG A 225 -65.95 34.75 -18.18
C ARG A 225 -67.09 34.49 -19.18
N THR A 226 -68.03 33.64 -18.75
CA THR A 226 -69.45 33.51 -19.13
C THR A 226 -69.85 33.71 -20.59
#